data_AF-A0A258G4M7-F1
#
_entry.id   AF-A0A258G4M7-F1
#
_cell.length_a   1.000
_cell.length_b   1.000
_cell.length_c   1.000
_cell.angle_alpha   90.00
_cell.angle_beta   90.00
_cell.angle_gamma   90.00
#
_symmetry.space_group_name_H-M   'P 1'
#
loop_
_entity.id
_entity.type
_entity.pdbx_description
1 polymer ?
#
loop_
_entity_poly.entity_id
_entity_poly.type
_entity_poly.pdbx_seq_one_letter_code
_entity_poly.pdbx_strand_id
1 'polypeptide(L)'
;MSSVQTLHLGRLSDNKWPGKLSAEDIFVDALQIASQLDGYYVTTQPSAKTRCIDGRHDPALDENNLGPQVPAGAPGAALAYRLGIDKDDLTRGTFYDDALMMIESYLRLGLMPGGHRDDDADDVSVGCGAIDGVDNVLAHMIDPSLVEDHKRLVKTLLGDDFNRDHYLRVLGAGLVLSSRSSGYFSGRGEILDLLESKAPHSVSRLKGHHQEGIVIINFVPDTTLASNRFASDHGGMQAFGYDLWRSKQIARTLFPLPSQGLDRERFVMARVMLTIATLMALTDGSLQVLVRVPVDEELTES
;
A
#
# COMPACT_ATOMS: atom_id res chain seq x y z
N MET A 1 19.50 8.33 -11.39
CA MET A 1 19.13 9.31 -10.34
C MET A 1 17.62 9.42 -10.32
N SER A 2 17.00 9.78 -9.18
CA SER A 2 15.55 10.04 -9.11
C SER A 2 15.27 11.54 -8.94
N SER A 3 14.04 11.96 -9.21
CA SER A 3 13.54 13.26 -8.79
C SER A 3 12.43 13.08 -7.75
N VAL A 4 12.30 14.05 -6.84
CA VAL A 4 11.32 14.01 -5.75
C VAL A 4 10.36 15.17 -5.90
N GLN A 5 9.07 14.84 -5.97
CA GLN A 5 7.97 15.80 -5.99
C GLN A 5 7.29 15.78 -4.62
N THR A 6 6.98 16.94 -4.07
CA THR A 6 6.20 17.02 -2.83
C THR A 6 4.72 17.15 -3.20
N LEU A 7 3.91 16.23 -2.69
CA LEU A 7 2.45 16.32 -2.71
C LEU A 7 1.97 16.60 -1.29
N HIS A 8 1.08 17.58 -1.16
CA HIS A 8 0.35 17.74 0.08
C HIS A 8 -0.82 16.73 0.09
N LEU A 9 -0.84 15.79 1.04
CA LEU A 9 -2.07 15.05 1.35
C LEU A 9 -3.19 16.01 1.78
N GLY A 10 -2.78 17.18 2.30
CA GLY A 10 -3.57 18.35 2.67
C GLY A 10 -5.00 18.32 2.14
N ARG A 11 -5.93 18.29 3.11
CA ARG A 11 -7.37 18.21 2.90
C ARG A 11 -7.81 19.32 1.94
N LEU A 12 -8.52 18.97 0.88
CA LEU A 12 -9.33 19.94 0.13
C LEU A 12 -10.68 20.16 0.81
N SER A 13 -11.18 19.15 1.50
CA SER A 13 -12.34 19.28 2.35
C SER A 13 -11.95 19.94 3.69
N ASP A 14 -12.87 20.66 4.32
CA ASP A 14 -12.67 21.12 5.70
C ASP A 14 -12.69 19.94 6.71
N ASN A 15 -12.93 18.72 6.23
CA ASN A 15 -13.07 17.52 7.05
C ASN A 15 -11.71 16.91 7.36
N LYS A 16 -11.45 16.64 8.65
CA LYS A 16 -10.32 15.80 9.05
C LYS A 16 -10.52 14.39 8.50
N TRP A 17 -9.45 13.78 8.00
CA TRP A 17 -9.49 12.33 7.82
C TRP A 17 -9.60 11.69 9.20
N PRO A 18 -10.31 10.56 9.32
CA PRO A 18 -10.65 9.98 10.62
C PRO A 18 -9.51 9.20 11.29
N GLY A 19 -8.40 8.99 10.60
CA GLY A 19 -7.22 8.35 11.16
C GLY A 19 -6.60 9.14 12.32
N LYS A 20 -5.88 8.44 13.18
CA LYS A 20 -5.35 8.98 14.45
C LYS A 20 -3.95 9.57 14.33
N LEU A 21 -3.19 9.14 13.34
CA LEU A 21 -1.81 9.59 13.18
C LEU A 21 -1.78 11.00 12.60
N SER A 22 -1.09 11.90 13.30
CA SER A 22 -1.00 13.31 12.95
C SER A 22 0.45 13.78 12.97
N ALA A 23 0.77 14.67 12.04
CA ALA A 23 2.01 15.42 11.97
C ALA A 23 1.81 16.90 12.35
N GLU A 24 0.62 17.30 12.86
CA GLU A 24 0.34 18.70 13.24
C GLU A 24 1.34 19.23 14.30
N ASP A 25 1.84 18.35 15.19
CA ASP A 25 2.78 18.69 16.27
C ASP A 25 4.24 18.29 15.99
N ILE A 26 4.55 17.81 14.78
CA ILE A 26 5.88 17.31 14.40
C ILE A 26 6.47 18.23 13.33
N PHE A 27 7.67 18.75 13.57
CA PHE A 27 8.41 19.44 12.52
C PHE A 27 9.03 18.42 11.55
N VAL A 28 8.56 18.43 10.30
CA VAL A 28 9.07 17.59 9.22
C VAL A 28 9.72 18.49 8.17
N ASP A 29 11.05 18.47 8.06
CA ASP A 29 11.78 19.15 6.98
C ASP A 29 11.73 18.30 5.71
N ALA A 30 10.59 18.31 5.01
CA ALA A 30 10.43 17.55 3.78
C ALA A 30 11.41 17.94 2.68
N LEU A 31 11.89 19.19 2.66
CA LEU A 31 12.85 19.62 1.64
C LEU A 31 14.21 18.96 1.89
N GLN A 32 14.66 18.95 3.14
CA GLN A 32 15.87 18.24 3.53
C GLN A 32 15.74 16.74 3.27
N ILE A 33 14.63 16.13 3.70
CA ILE A 33 14.36 14.69 3.48
C ILE A 33 14.37 14.38 1.98
N ALA A 34 13.68 15.17 1.16
CA ALA A 34 13.63 14.98 -0.29
C ALA A 34 15.03 15.04 -0.92
N SER A 35 15.90 15.95 -0.47
CA SER A 35 17.27 16.10 -1.00
C SER A 35 18.18 14.90 -0.70
N GLN A 36 17.87 14.12 0.33
CA GLN A 36 18.68 12.98 0.79
C GLN A 36 17.98 11.64 0.53
N LEU A 37 16.77 11.67 -0.05
CA LEU A 37 15.87 10.53 -0.09
C LEU A 37 16.47 9.31 -0.79
N ASP A 38 17.23 9.53 -1.86
CA ASP A 38 17.90 8.46 -2.61
C ASP A 38 18.87 7.64 -1.74
N GLY A 39 19.47 8.24 -0.71
CA GLY A 39 20.35 7.55 0.24
C GLY A 39 19.64 6.50 1.09
N TYR A 40 18.31 6.59 1.20
CA TYR A 40 17.48 5.64 1.96
C TYR A 40 16.88 4.54 1.10
N TYR A 41 17.03 4.58 -0.23
CA TYR A 41 16.53 3.51 -1.11
C TYR A 41 17.62 2.48 -1.39
N VAL A 42 17.21 1.21 -1.43
CA VAL A 42 18.06 0.07 -1.81
C VAL A 42 17.40 -0.71 -2.93
N THR A 43 18.19 -1.45 -3.70
CA THR A 43 17.66 -2.37 -4.70
C THR A 43 16.88 -3.49 -4.03
N THR A 44 15.67 -3.78 -4.53
CA THR A 44 14.88 -4.91 -4.02
C THR A 44 15.49 -6.23 -4.43
N GLN A 45 15.43 -7.20 -3.52
CA GLN A 45 15.84 -8.57 -3.79
C GLN A 45 14.61 -9.44 -4.10
N PRO A 46 14.57 -10.18 -5.22
CA PRO A 46 13.40 -10.95 -5.62
C PRO A 46 12.93 -12.00 -4.60
N SER A 47 13.88 -12.58 -3.84
CA SER A 47 13.63 -13.58 -2.81
C SER A 47 13.25 -12.99 -1.45
N ALA A 48 13.39 -11.67 -1.27
CA ALA A 48 13.01 -11.02 -0.02
C ALA A 48 11.49 -10.89 0.07
N LYS A 49 10.98 -10.99 1.29
CA LYS A 49 9.54 -10.86 1.57
C LYS A 49 9.01 -9.49 1.16
N THR A 50 7.85 -9.46 0.49
CA THR A 50 7.07 -8.23 0.38
C THR A 50 6.73 -7.74 1.78
N ARG A 51 6.82 -6.43 2.02
CA ARG A 51 6.58 -5.80 3.31
C ARG A 51 5.34 -4.93 3.26
N CYS A 52 4.76 -4.62 4.42
CA CYS A 52 3.72 -3.60 4.50
C CYS A 52 4.32 -2.20 4.32
N ILE A 53 3.46 -1.22 4.06
CA ILE A 53 3.87 0.20 4.03
C ILE A 53 4.24 0.74 5.41
N ASP A 54 3.86 0.02 6.48
CA ASP A 54 4.14 0.32 7.88
C ASP A 54 5.61 0.69 8.11
N GLY A 55 5.83 1.80 8.81
CA GLY A 55 7.17 2.35 9.06
C GLY A 55 7.80 1.88 10.37
N ARG A 56 7.10 1.06 11.16
CA ARG A 56 7.60 0.56 12.45
C ARG A 56 8.83 -0.33 12.30
N HIS A 57 9.60 -0.38 13.38
CA HIS A 57 10.88 -1.07 13.40
C HIS A 57 10.71 -2.60 13.35
N ASP A 58 11.39 -3.26 12.41
CA ASP A 58 11.56 -4.72 12.39
C ASP A 58 13.01 -5.06 12.79
N PRO A 59 13.25 -5.60 14.01
CA PRO A 59 14.60 -5.87 14.49
C PRO A 59 15.28 -7.05 13.79
N ALA A 60 14.52 -7.87 13.06
CA ALA A 60 15.05 -8.99 12.29
C ALA A 60 15.22 -8.67 10.80
N LEU A 61 14.98 -7.41 10.41
CA LEU A 61 15.06 -6.99 9.02
C LEU A 61 16.52 -6.83 8.57
N ASP A 62 16.88 -7.55 7.52
CA ASP A 62 18.13 -7.36 6.80
C ASP A 62 17.98 -6.19 5.81
N GLU A 63 18.46 -5.00 6.21
CA GLU A 63 18.42 -3.76 5.43
C GLU A 63 19.21 -3.83 4.10
N ASN A 64 20.04 -4.87 3.90
CA ASN A 64 20.73 -5.10 2.62
C ASN A 64 19.94 -6.03 1.67
N ASN A 65 18.87 -6.66 2.16
CA ASN A 65 18.10 -7.67 1.45
C ASN A 65 16.60 -7.42 1.62
N LEU A 66 16.14 -6.27 1.10
CA LEU A 66 14.77 -5.83 1.26
C LEU A 66 13.88 -6.25 0.08
N GLY A 67 12.65 -6.64 0.40
CA GLY A 67 11.56 -6.75 -0.56
C GLY A 67 10.72 -5.47 -0.59
N PRO A 68 9.90 -5.30 -1.63
CA PRO A 68 9.10 -4.09 -1.85
C PRO A 68 8.03 -3.90 -0.76
N GLN A 69 7.64 -2.65 -0.53
CA GLN A 69 6.59 -2.28 0.43
C GLN A 69 5.27 -1.96 -0.27
N VAL A 70 4.22 -2.69 0.08
CA VAL A 70 2.87 -2.44 -0.40
C VAL A 70 1.83 -2.76 0.68
N PRO A 71 0.65 -2.12 0.69
CA PRO A 71 -0.31 -2.37 1.76
C PRO A 71 -0.77 -3.82 1.78
N ALA A 72 -0.67 -4.44 2.96
CA ALA A 72 -1.07 -5.81 3.25
C ALA A 72 -0.53 -6.89 2.29
N GLY A 73 0.59 -6.68 1.59
CA GLY A 73 1.19 -7.69 0.71
C GLY A 73 0.21 -8.31 -0.31
N ALA A 74 0.26 -9.65 -0.43
CA ALA A 74 -0.64 -10.43 -1.28
C ALA A 74 -2.13 -10.34 -0.86
N PRO A 75 -2.51 -10.37 0.44
CA PRO A 75 -3.90 -10.07 0.86
C PRO A 75 -4.44 -8.73 0.34
N GLY A 76 -3.64 -7.67 0.38
CA GLY A 76 -4.03 -6.39 -0.21
C GLY A 76 -4.20 -6.44 -1.73
N ALA A 77 -3.43 -7.31 -2.41
CA ALA A 77 -3.60 -7.55 -3.85
C ALA A 77 -4.87 -8.37 -4.15
N ALA A 78 -5.27 -9.26 -3.26
CA ALA A 78 -6.51 -10.02 -3.36
C ALA A 78 -7.73 -9.10 -3.37
N LEU A 79 -7.79 -8.14 -2.44
CA LEU A 79 -8.86 -7.14 -2.43
C LEU A 79 -8.86 -6.26 -3.68
N ALA A 80 -7.68 -5.87 -4.17
CA ALA A 80 -7.58 -5.10 -5.42
C ALA A 80 -8.07 -5.90 -6.64
N TYR A 81 -7.80 -7.22 -6.67
CA TYR A 81 -8.35 -8.11 -7.68
C TYR A 81 -9.87 -8.14 -7.61
N ARG A 82 -10.44 -8.36 -6.41
CA ARG A 82 -11.89 -8.39 -6.20
C ARG A 82 -12.56 -7.10 -6.67
N LEU A 83 -11.98 -5.93 -6.35
CA LEU A 83 -12.59 -4.64 -6.67
C LEU A 83 -12.38 -4.21 -8.13
N GLY A 84 -11.21 -4.49 -8.71
CA GLY A 84 -10.83 -3.99 -10.02
C GLY A 84 -11.11 -4.96 -11.16
N ILE A 85 -10.97 -6.26 -10.92
CA ILE A 85 -10.86 -7.27 -11.97
C ILE A 85 -12.08 -8.15 -12.01
N ASP A 86 -12.51 -8.62 -10.86
CA ASP A 86 -13.58 -9.60 -10.78
C ASP A 86 -14.84 -9.10 -11.51
N LYS A 87 -15.30 -9.94 -12.42
CA LYS A 87 -16.48 -9.68 -13.27
C LYS A 87 -17.68 -10.48 -12.78
N ASP A 88 -17.46 -11.38 -11.83
CA ASP A 88 -18.47 -12.23 -11.24
C ASP A 88 -19.25 -11.49 -10.15
N ASP A 89 -20.17 -12.20 -9.53
CA ASP A 89 -20.98 -11.73 -8.42
C ASP A 89 -20.09 -11.42 -7.20
N LEU A 90 -19.73 -10.14 -7.03
CA LEU A 90 -18.98 -9.59 -5.88
C LEU A 90 -19.62 -9.89 -4.52
N THR A 91 -20.83 -10.46 -4.52
CA THR A 91 -21.54 -10.82 -3.32
C THR A 91 -21.26 -12.26 -2.84
N ARG A 92 -20.37 -12.98 -3.52
CA ARG A 92 -19.93 -14.34 -3.21
C ARG A 92 -18.45 -14.39 -2.81
N GLY A 93 -18.09 -15.44 -2.08
CA GLY A 93 -16.72 -15.67 -1.61
C GLY A 93 -16.40 -14.95 -0.31
N THR A 94 -15.18 -15.16 0.17
CA THR A 94 -14.66 -14.54 1.39
C THR A 94 -13.31 -13.90 1.09
N PHE A 95 -12.92 -12.91 1.91
CA PHE A 95 -11.61 -12.31 1.83
C PHE A 95 -10.49 -13.33 2.09
N TYR A 96 -10.75 -14.33 2.95
CA TYR A 96 -9.83 -15.43 3.20
C TYR A 96 -9.55 -16.24 1.93
N ASP A 97 -10.59 -16.65 1.20
CA ASP A 97 -10.44 -17.42 -0.04
C ASP A 97 -9.69 -16.64 -1.12
N ASP A 98 -9.97 -15.35 -1.23
CA ASP A 98 -9.28 -14.46 -2.17
C ASP A 98 -7.81 -14.27 -1.78
N ALA A 99 -7.54 -14.07 -0.50
CA ALA A 99 -6.17 -13.98 0.03
C ALA A 99 -5.41 -15.28 -0.26
N LEU A 100 -6.00 -16.44 -0.01
CA LEU A 100 -5.42 -17.74 -0.35
C LEU A 100 -5.07 -17.84 -1.84
N MET A 101 -6.02 -17.53 -2.72
CA MET A 101 -5.79 -17.56 -4.17
C MET A 101 -4.64 -16.64 -4.59
N MET A 102 -4.57 -15.45 -4.01
CA MET A 102 -3.53 -14.47 -4.32
C MET A 102 -2.16 -14.88 -3.78
N ILE A 103 -2.11 -15.43 -2.56
CA ILE A 103 -0.88 -15.99 -1.96
C ILE A 103 -0.32 -17.09 -2.86
N GLU A 104 -1.16 -18.04 -3.29
CA GLU A 104 -0.74 -19.11 -4.19
C GLU A 104 -0.29 -18.58 -5.55
N SER A 105 -0.91 -17.51 -6.04
CA SER A 105 -0.50 -16.85 -7.28
C SER A 105 0.87 -16.19 -7.15
N TYR A 106 1.15 -15.50 -6.04
CA TYR A 106 2.49 -14.95 -5.77
C TYR A 106 3.55 -16.04 -5.74
N LEU A 107 3.29 -17.14 -5.00
CA LEU A 107 4.24 -18.24 -4.89
C LEU A 107 4.51 -18.92 -6.24
N ARG A 108 3.47 -19.15 -7.07
CA ARG A 108 3.65 -19.67 -8.45
C ARG A 108 4.49 -18.75 -9.34
N LEU A 109 4.45 -17.46 -9.08
CA LEU A 109 5.20 -16.44 -9.80
C LEU A 109 6.60 -16.19 -9.21
N GLY A 110 7.00 -16.98 -8.19
CA GLY A 110 8.29 -16.81 -7.52
C GLY A 110 8.37 -15.54 -6.67
N LEU A 111 7.22 -14.97 -6.28
CA LEU A 111 7.14 -13.78 -5.44
C LEU A 111 6.84 -14.17 -4.00
N MET A 112 7.48 -13.49 -3.05
CA MET A 112 7.14 -13.65 -1.64
C MET A 112 5.91 -12.80 -1.28
N PRO A 113 4.82 -13.42 -0.76
CA PRO A 113 3.52 -12.77 -0.59
C PRO A 113 3.51 -11.64 0.44
N GLY A 114 4.29 -11.79 1.51
CA GLY A 114 4.50 -10.71 2.48
C GLY A 114 3.35 -10.43 3.45
N GLY A 115 3.70 -9.83 4.58
CA GLY A 115 2.79 -9.44 5.65
C GLY A 115 3.58 -9.07 6.90
N HIS A 116 2.91 -8.64 7.97
CA HIS A 116 3.55 -8.49 9.27
C HIS A 116 2.55 -8.67 10.40
N ARG A 117 3.10 -9.04 11.56
CA ARG A 117 2.49 -8.88 12.89
C ARG A 117 3.15 -7.71 13.60
N ASP A 118 2.57 -7.28 14.70
CA ASP A 118 3.22 -6.42 15.69
C ASP A 118 3.24 -7.07 17.08
N ASP A 119 3.80 -6.37 18.04
CA ASP A 119 3.89 -6.75 19.45
C ASP A 119 2.60 -6.52 20.24
N ASP A 120 1.63 -5.82 19.65
CA ASP A 120 0.32 -5.53 20.24
C ASP A 120 -0.79 -6.49 19.74
N ALA A 121 -0.48 -7.39 18.80
CA ALA A 121 -1.42 -8.38 18.28
C ALA A 121 -1.99 -9.28 19.40
N ASP A 122 -3.32 -9.41 19.42
CA ASP A 122 -4.07 -10.22 20.38
C ASP A 122 -4.82 -11.37 19.68
N ASP A 123 -5.71 -12.07 20.41
CA ASP A 123 -6.48 -13.19 19.88
C ASP A 123 -7.44 -12.81 18.73
N VAL A 124 -7.67 -11.51 18.49
CA VAL A 124 -8.64 -10.98 17.51
C VAL A 124 -7.97 -10.23 16.36
N SER A 125 -6.80 -9.65 16.60
CA SER A 125 -6.05 -8.81 15.66
C SER A 125 -4.75 -9.47 15.21
N VAL A 126 -4.41 -9.30 13.94
CA VAL A 126 -3.18 -9.87 13.36
C VAL A 126 -1.99 -8.92 13.48
N GLY A 127 -2.21 -7.69 13.95
CA GLY A 127 -1.17 -6.66 14.10
C GLY A 127 -0.83 -5.93 12.80
N CYS A 128 -1.74 -5.98 11.81
CA CYS A 128 -1.58 -5.29 10.53
C CYS A 128 -2.84 -4.47 10.26
N GLY A 129 -2.76 -3.14 10.45
CA GLY A 129 -3.92 -2.26 10.29
C GLY A 129 -4.61 -2.34 8.93
N ALA A 130 -3.88 -2.70 7.87
CA ALA A 130 -4.42 -2.90 6.53
C ALA A 130 -5.20 -4.23 6.35
N ILE A 131 -5.01 -5.20 7.25
CA ILE A 131 -5.78 -6.46 7.30
C ILE A 131 -6.86 -6.36 8.38
N ASP A 132 -6.51 -5.94 9.59
CA ASP A 132 -7.43 -5.84 10.73
C ASP A 132 -8.56 -4.85 10.47
N GLY A 133 -8.22 -3.68 9.89
CA GLY A 133 -9.15 -2.61 9.57
C GLY A 133 -9.60 -2.59 8.11
N VAL A 134 -9.50 -3.69 7.37
CA VAL A 134 -9.77 -3.72 5.92
C VAL A 134 -11.20 -3.29 5.55
N ASP A 135 -12.18 -3.55 6.42
CA ASP A 135 -13.55 -3.06 6.29
C ASP A 135 -13.64 -1.54 6.48
N ASN A 136 -12.92 -1.00 7.47
CA ASN A 136 -12.79 0.44 7.66
C ASN A 136 -12.10 1.07 6.45
N VAL A 137 -11.02 0.49 5.92
CA VAL A 137 -10.37 0.97 4.69
C VAL A 137 -11.39 1.06 3.55
N LEU A 138 -12.21 0.02 3.36
CA LEU A 138 -13.25 0.03 2.34
C LEU A 138 -14.31 1.11 2.60
N ALA A 139 -14.72 1.31 3.86
CA ALA A 139 -15.68 2.34 4.25
C ALA A 139 -15.17 3.75 3.94
N HIS A 140 -13.91 4.06 4.24
CA HIS A 140 -13.30 5.36 3.93
C HIS A 140 -13.16 5.60 2.43
N MET A 141 -12.86 4.55 1.65
CA MET A 141 -12.77 4.65 0.19
C MET A 141 -14.08 5.13 -0.46
N ILE A 142 -15.23 4.75 0.12
CA ILE A 142 -16.58 5.03 -0.41
C ILE A 142 -17.31 6.15 0.36
N ASP A 143 -16.68 6.74 1.38
CA ASP A 143 -17.29 7.79 2.20
C ASP A 143 -17.51 9.07 1.37
N PRO A 144 -18.76 9.56 1.22
CA PRO A 144 -19.05 10.78 0.49
C PRO A 144 -18.31 12.02 1.01
N SER A 145 -17.94 12.05 2.29
CA SER A 145 -17.20 13.16 2.90
C SER A 145 -15.70 13.16 2.56
N LEU A 146 -15.16 12.02 2.12
CA LEU A 146 -13.74 11.82 1.79
C LEU A 146 -13.48 11.59 0.29
N VAL A 147 -14.51 11.25 -0.48
CA VAL A 147 -14.37 10.80 -1.89
C VAL A 147 -13.66 11.80 -2.80
N GLU A 148 -13.81 13.10 -2.56
CA GLU A 148 -13.15 14.14 -3.36
C GLU A 148 -11.64 14.20 -3.08
N ASP A 149 -11.23 14.15 -1.79
CA ASP A 149 -9.83 14.06 -1.41
C ASP A 149 -9.20 12.76 -1.93
N HIS A 150 -9.93 11.66 -1.79
CA HIS A 150 -9.48 10.34 -2.25
C HIS A 150 -9.25 10.34 -3.76
N LYS A 151 -10.24 10.82 -4.53
CA LYS A 151 -10.15 10.90 -5.99
C LYS A 151 -9.02 11.82 -6.44
N ARG A 152 -8.84 12.98 -5.80
CA ARG A 152 -7.75 13.89 -6.13
C ARG A 152 -6.42 13.19 -6.00
N LEU A 153 -6.14 12.56 -4.87
CA LEU A 153 -4.86 11.91 -4.61
C LEU A 153 -4.61 10.74 -5.57
N VAL A 154 -5.63 9.92 -5.82
CA VAL A 154 -5.55 8.84 -6.82
C VAL A 154 -5.24 9.41 -8.21
N LYS A 155 -5.93 10.48 -8.61
CA LYS A 155 -5.68 11.16 -9.89
C LYS A 155 -4.28 11.75 -9.96
N THR A 156 -3.81 12.43 -8.91
CA THR A 156 -2.48 13.03 -8.86
C THR A 156 -1.38 11.97 -8.96
N LEU A 157 -1.53 10.83 -8.28
CA LEU A 157 -0.54 9.75 -8.33
C LEU A 157 -0.52 9.01 -9.66
N LEU A 158 -1.69 8.79 -10.27
CA LEU A 158 -1.75 8.08 -11.55
C LEU A 158 -1.44 8.98 -12.75
N GLY A 159 -1.63 10.30 -12.63
CA GLY A 159 -1.36 11.23 -13.73
C GLY A 159 -2.14 10.85 -14.98
N ASP A 160 -1.42 10.64 -16.09
CA ASP A 160 -2.00 10.22 -17.37
C ASP A 160 -2.57 8.79 -17.35
N ASP A 161 -2.13 7.94 -16.41
CA ASP A 161 -2.70 6.60 -16.19
C ASP A 161 -4.07 6.68 -15.48
N PHE A 162 -4.51 7.85 -15.02
CA PHE A 162 -5.81 8.00 -14.36
C PHE A 162 -6.97 7.87 -15.36
N ASN A 163 -7.77 6.82 -15.20
CA ASN A 163 -9.02 6.64 -15.94
C ASN A 163 -10.24 6.78 -15.02
N ARG A 164 -11.12 7.73 -15.33
CA ARG A 164 -12.32 8.02 -14.52
C ARG A 164 -13.28 6.82 -14.44
N ASP A 165 -13.46 6.10 -15.54
CA ASP A 165 -14.40 4.97 -15.58
C ASP A 165 -13.87 3.79 -14.76
N HIS A 166 -12.54 3.58 -14.74
CA HIS A 166 -11.91 2.61 -13.86
C HIS A 166 -12.08 2.98 -12.39
N TYR A 167 -11.85 4.25 -12.04
CA TYR A 167 -12.07 4.75 -10.68
C TYR A 167 -13.51 4.52 -10.23
N LEU A 168 -14.50 4.91 -11.04
CA LEU A 168 -15.92 4.74 -10.71
C LEU A 168 -16.34 3.28 -10.64
N ARG A 169 -15.76 2.41 -11.46
CA ARG A 169 -16.02 0.97 -11.41
C ARG A 169 -15.51 0.35 -10.11
N VAL A 170 -14.27 0.66 -9.72
CA VAL A 170 -13.69 0.19 -8.45
C VAL A 170 -14.49 0.73 -7.26
N LEU A 171 -14.89 2.01 -7.31
CA LEU A 171 -15.72 2.62 -6.27
C LEU A 171 -17.09 1.92 -6.16
N GLY A 172 -17.73 1.63 -7.30
CA GLY A 172 -18.99 0.89 -7.37
C GLY A 172 -18.86 -0.55 -6.82
N ALA A 173 -17.78 -1.24 -7.16
CA ALA A 173 -17.47 -2.55 -6.59
C ALA A 173 -17.30 -2.47 -5.06
N GLY A 174 -16.65 -1.42 -4.56
CA GLY A 174 -16.49 -1.17 -3.13
C GLY A 174 -17.82 -0.93 -2.41
N LEU A 175 -18.74 -0.19 -3.02
CA LEU A 175 -20.10 0.00 -2.49
C LEU A 175 -20.86 -1.33 -2.37
N VAL A 176 -20.79 -2.17 -3.40
CA VAL A 176 -21.43 -3.50 -3.39
C VAL A 176 -20.82 -4.38 -2.30
N LEU A 177 -19.49 -4.46 -2.24
CA LEU A 177 -18.79 -5.29 -1.25
C LEU A 177 -19.04 -4.82 0.18
N SER A 178 -19.09 -3.49 0.41
CA SER A 178 -19.36 -2.89 1.72
C SER A 178 -20.72 -3.30 2.30
N SER A 179 -21.74 -3.53 1.44
CA SER A 179 -23.05 -4.02 1.88
C SER A 179 -23.02 -5.41 2.54
N ARG A 180 -21.91 -6.15 2.41
CA ARG A 180 -21.70 -7.48 2.98
C ARG A 180 -20.37 -7.60 3.73
N SER A 181 -19.79 -6.47 4.15
CA SER A 181 -18.46 -6.40 4.76
C SER A 181 -18.26 -7.40 5.92
N SER A 182 -19.25 -7.54 6.82
CA SER A 182 -19.16 -8.45 7.96
C SER A 182 -19.00 -9.91 7.55
N GLY A 183 -19.68 -10.34 6.49
CA GLY A 183 -19.61 -11.71 5.98
C GLY A 183 -18.35 -11.93 5.15
N TYR A 184 -18.06 -11.00 4.23
CA TYR A 184 -16.91 -11.13 3.34
C TYR A 184 -15.58 -11.09 4.09
N PHE A 185 -15.42 -10.21 5.07
CA PHE A 185 -14.18 -10.09 5.86
C PHE A 185 -14.14 -10.99 7.11
N SER A 186 -15.11 -11.89 7.27
CA SER A 186 -15.04 -12.92 8.30
C SER A 186 -13.80 -13.81 8.09
N GLY A 187 -13.18 -14.25 9.20
CA GLY A 187 -11.97 -15.09 9.14
C GLY A 187 -10.68 -14.37 8.75
N ARG A 188 -10.67 -13.04 8.59
CA ARG A 188 -9.46 -12.27 8.26
C ARG A 188 -8.30 -12.45 9.26
N GLY A 189 -8.62 -12.78 10.52
CA GLY A 189 -7.64 -13.08 11.57
C GLY A 189 -6.72 -14.25 11.23
N GLU A 190 -7.18 -15.19 10.39
CA GLU A 190 -6.43 -16.40 10.03
C GLU A 190 -5.47 -16.17 8.84
N ILE A 191 -5.50 -15.00 8.21
CA ILE A 191 -4.72 -14.74 6.98
C ILE A 191 -3.22 -14.78 7.23
N LEU A 192 -2.74 -14.30 8.39
CA LEU A 192 -1.31 -14.36 8.69
C LEU A 192 -0.86 -15.77 9.05
N ASP A 193 -1.70 -16.57 9.71
CA ASP A 193 -1.41 -17.99 9.95
C ASP A 193 -1.32 -18.77 8.63
N LEU A 194 -2.24 -18.47 7.71
CA LEU A 194 -2.21 -19.01 6.35
C LEU A 194 -0.91 -18.61 5.61
N LEU A 195 -0.51 -17.34 5.68
CA LEU A 195 0.74 -16.86 5.10
C LEU A 195 1.95 -17.58 5.68
N GLU A 196 2.05 -17.70 6.99
CA GLU A 196 3.15 -18.39 7.66
C GLU A 196 3.18 -19.88 7.31
N SER A 197 2.02 -20.52 7.14
CA SER A 197 1.92 -21.92 6.72
C SER A 197 2.38 -22.15 5.27
N LYS A 198 1.95 -21.29 4.34
CA LYS A 198 2.23 -21.44 2.89
C LYS A 198 3.61 -20.91 2.50
N ALA A 199 4.09 -19.88 3.20
CA ALA A 199 5.34 -19.20 2.93
C ALA A 199 6.06 -18.88 4.26
N PRO A 200 6.72 -19.88 4.88
CA PRO A 200 7.47 -19.68 6.11
C PRO A 200 8.44 -18.50 5.98
N HIS A 201 8.55 -17.71 7.06
CA HIS A 201 9.37 -16.49 7.12
C HIS A 201 8.90 -15.31 6.25
N SER A 202 7.75 -15.42 5.57
CA SER A 202 7.20 -14.31 4.78
C SER A 202 6.53 -13.21 5.60
N VAL A 203 6.33 -13.42 6.91
CA VAL A 203 5.68 -12.46 7.83
C VAL A 203 6.73 -11.78 8.70
N SER A 204 6.77 -10.45 8.65
CA SER A 204 7.59 -9.61 9.55
C SER A 204 7.00 -9.51 10.96
N ARG A 205 7.84 -9.14 11.93
CA ARG A 205 7.40 -8.81 13.29
C ARG A 205 7.87 -7.40 13.62
N LEU A 206 6.95 -6.46 13.57
CA LEU A 206 7.22 -5.07 13.87
C LEU A 206 7.16 -4.85 15.38
N LYS A 207 7.81 -3.80 15.86
CA LYS A 207 7.83 -3.41 17.27
C LYS A 207 7.50 -1.94 17.47
N GLY A 208 6.88 -1.65 18.61
CA GLY A 208 6.55 -0.31 19.05
C GLY A 208 5.33 0.27 18.34
N HIS A 209 5.15 1.58 18.52
CA HIS A 209 3.96 2.27 18.04
C HIS A 209 4.22 3.01 16.72
N HIS A 210 3.13 3.25 16.00
CA HIS A 210 3.13 4.10 14.81
C HIS A 210 3.60 5.52 15.15
N GLN A 211 4.62 5.98 14.43
CA GLN A 211 5.24 7.30 14.55
C GLN A 211 5.55 7.87 13.16
N GLU A 212 4.79 7.49 12.14
CA GLU A 212 5.01 7.99 10.79
C GLU A 212 4.71 9.50 10.72
N GLY A 213 5.73 10.28 10.36
CA GLY A 213 5.59 11.73 10.13
C GLY A 213 5.41 12.07 8.65
N ILE A 214 5.66 11.11 7.76
CA ILE A 214 5.68 11.34 6.32
C ILE A 214 5.27 10.07 5.55
N VAL A 215 4.72 10.28 4.36
CA VAL A 215 4.42 9.21 3.40
C VAL A 215 5.38 9.37 2.23
N ILE A 216 6.00 8.27 1.79
CA ILE A 216 6.92 8.26 0.66
C ILE A 216 6.41 7.26 -0.36
N ILE A 217 6.07 7.73 -1.56
CA ILE A 217 5.56 6.92 -2.66
C ILE A 217 6.64 6.80 -3.73
N ASN A 218 7.08 5.58 -3.99
CA ASN A 218 8.17 5.27 -4.89
C ASN A 218 7.67 4.72 -6.23
N PHE A 219 8.04 5.42 -7.31
CA PHE A 219 7.79 5.01 -8.69
C PHE A 219 9.03 4.43 -9.37
N VAL A 220 10.20 4.50 -8.73
CA VAL A 220 11.45 4.01 -9.32
C VAL A 220 11.49 2.48 -9.18
N PRO A 221 11.51 1.74 -10.32
CA PRO A 221 11.48 0.28 -10.31
C PRO A 221 12.60 -0.35 -9.49
N ASP A 222 12.32 -1.54 -8.95
CA ASP A 222 13.29 -2.41 -8.30
C ASP A 222 14.05 -1.76 -7.14
N THR A 223 13.46 -0.73 -6.52
CA THR A 223 13.98 -0.08 -5.32
C THR A 223 12.93 -0.03 -4.22
N THR A 224 13.36 0.00 -2.97
CA THR A 224 12.46 0.10 -1.80
C THR A 224 13.11 0.89 -0.67
N LEU A 225 12.31 1.40 0.25
CA LEU A 225 12.77 2.22 1.37
C LEU A 225 13.38 1.34 2.48
N ALA A 226 14.57 1.71 2.92
CA ALA A 226 15.25 1.19 4.11
C ALA A 226 14.65 1.80 5.38
N SER A 227 13.49 1.29 5.83
CA SER A 227 12.66 1.91 6.87
C SER A 227 13.36 2.05 8.22
N ASN A 228 14.15 1.06 8.67
CA ASN A 228 14.86 1.18 9.96
C ASN A 228 15.97 2.23 9.86
N ARG A 229 16.70 2.26 8.74
CA ARG A 229 17.74 3.27 8.51
C ARG A 229 17.14 4.68 8.46
N PHE A 230 16.03 4.84 7.74
CA PHE A 230 15.31 6.11 7.69
C PHE A 230 14.92 6.58 9.10
N ALA A 231 14.31 5.71 9.91
CA ALA A 231 13.90 6.06 11.25
C ALA A 231 15.10 6.36 12.17
N SER A 232 16.17 5.58 12.08
CA SER A 232 17.41 5.80 12.84
C SER A 232 18.00 7.19 12.58
N ASP A 233 18.08 7.59 11.31
CA ASP A 233 18.73 8.85 10.91
C ASP A 233 17.84 10.09 11.16
N HIS A 234 16.54 9.89 11.40
CA HIS A 234 15.56 10.95 11.71
C HIS A 234 15.01 10.88 13.13
N GLY A 235 15.83 10.43 14.09
CA GLY A 235 15.49 10.50 15.52
C GLY A 235 14.28 9.66 15.93
N GLY A 236 14.01 8.57 15.22
CA GLY A 236 12.88 7.67 15.44
C GLY A 236 11.65 7.97 14.59
N MET A 237 11.63 9.09 13.84
CA MET A 237 10.52 9.40 12.94
C MET A 237 10.38 8.33 11.86
N GLN A 238 9.19 7.72 11.77
CA GLN A 238 8.92 6.67 10.79
C GLN A 238 8.39 7.28 9.48
N ALA A 239 8.37 6.47 8.42
CA ALA A 239 7.72 6.84 7.16
C ALA A 239 6.88 5.68 6.65
N PHE A 240 5.68 5.99 6.15
CA PHE A 240 4.95 5.02 5.33
C PHE A 240 5.65 4.91 3.96
N GLY A 241 6.19 3.75 3.62
CA GLY A 241 6.85 3.51 2.34
C GLY A 241 5.95 2.75 1.38
N TYR A 242 5.56 3.33 0.24
CA TYR A 242 4.75 2.65 -0.77
C TYR A 242 5.47 2.54 -2.13
N ASP A 243 5.86 1.33 -2.49
CA ASP A 243 6.41 1.00 -3.81
C ASP A 243 5.29 0.84 -4.85
N LEU A 244 4.80 1.95 -5.40
CA LEU A 244 3.75 1.93 -6.42
C LEU A 244 4.20 1.20 -7.69
N TRP A 245 5.49 1.30 -8.05
CA TRP A 245 6.06 0.54 -9.17
C TRP A 245 5.80 -0.97 -9.02
N ARG A 246 5.80 -1.49 -7.79
CA ARG A 246 5.52 -2.91 -7.52
C ARG A 246 4.08 -3.27 -7.83
N SER A 247 3.11 -2.39 -7.57
CA SER A 247 1.71 -2.60 -7.99
C SER A 247 1.59 -2.69 -9.51
N LYS A 248 2.32 -1.86 -10.27
CA LYS A 248 2.37 -1.96 -11.75
C LYS A 248 3.05 -3.26 -12.22
N GLN A 249 4.12 -3.67 -11.55
CA GLN A 249 4.81 -4.94 -11.85
C GLN A 249 3.90 -6.14 -11.61
N ILE A 250 3.28 -6.24 -10.42
CA ILE A 250 2.34 -7.33 -10.08
C ILE A 250 1.20 -7.42 -11.08
N ALA A 251 0.63 -6.28 -11.51
CA ALA A 251 -0.42 -6.27 -12.52
C ALA A 251 0.07 -6.91 -13.83
N ARG A 252 1.26 -6.56 -14.31
CA ARG A 252 1.86 -7.16 -15.52
C ARG A 252 2.13 -8.65 -15.36
N THR A 253 2.54 -9.09 -14.17
CA THR A 253 2.84 -10.49 -13.89
C THR A 253 1.56 -11.34 -13.76
N LEU A 254 0.52 -10.85 -13.10
CA LEU A 254 -0.76 -11.55 -12.95
C LEU A 254 -1.56 -11.59 -14.28
N PHE A 255 -1.39 -10.58 -15.12
CA PHE A 255 -2.14 -10.41 -16.37
C PHE A 255 -1.18 -10.22 -17.56
N PRO A 256 -0.45 -11.27 -17.96
CA PRO A 256 0.65 -11.14 -18.93
C PRO A 256 0.18 -10.98 -20.39
N LEU A 257 -1.07 -11.37 -20.71
CA LEU A 257 -1.52 -11.37 -22.10
C LEU A 257 -1.85 -9.94 -22.59
N PRO A 258 -1.58 -9.59 -23.86
CA PRO A 258 -1.92 -8.28 -24.41
C PRO A 258 -3.41 -7.92 -24.24
N SER A 259 -4.31 -8.91 -24.38
CA SER A 259 -5.76 -8.77 -24.21
C SER A 259 -6.21 -8.37 -22.80
N GLN A 260 -5.32 -8.49 -21.80
CA GLN A 260 -5.62 -8.18 -20.40
C GLN A 260 -5.18 -6.76 -19.98
N GLY A 261 -4.97 -5.84 -20.93
CA GLY A 261 -4.62 -4.44 -20.64
C GLY A 261 -5.58 -3.76 -19.68
N LEU A 262 -6.88 -3.95 -19.92
CA LEU A 262 -7.94 -3.42 -19.07
C LEU A 262 -7.88 -3.97 -17.65
N ASP A 263 -7.56 -5.26 -17.49
CA ASP A 263 -7.43 -5.89 -16.18
C ASP A 263 -6.20 -5.29 -15.46
N ARG A 264 -5.05 -5.13 -16.13
CA ARG A 264 -3.88 -4.45 -15.53
C ARG A 264 -4.20 -3.06 -15.01
N GLU A 265 -4.84 -2.23 -15.82
CA GLU A 265 -5.18 -0.84 -15.48
C GLU A 265 -6.14 -0.76 -14.28
N ARG A 266 -7.16 -1.62 -14.25
CA ARG A 266 -8.12 -1.65 -13.13
C ARG A 266 -7.52 -2.20 -11.84
N PHE A 267 -6.62 -3.18 -11.95
CA PHE A 267 -5.91 -3.70 -10.79
C PHE A 267 -5.04 -2.61 -10.17
N VAL A 268 -4.27 -1.88 -10.98
CA VAL A 268 -3.44 -0.76 -10.51
C VAL A 268 -4.31 0.34 -9.90
N MET A 269 -5.42 0.71 -10.54
CA MET A 269 -6.40 1.66 -10.00
C MET A 269 -6.88 1.22 -8.61
N ALA A 270 -7.32 -0.03 -8.46
CA ALA A 270 -7.79 -0.56 -7.19
C ALA A 270 -6.69 -0.58 -6.12
N ARG A 271 -5.45 -0.91 -6.47
CA ARG A 271 -4.30 -0.87 -5.54
C ARG A 271 -4.03 0.54 -5.04
N VAL A 272 -4.03 1.53 -5.92
CA VAL A 272 -3.79 2.93 -5.52
C VAL A 272 -4.95 3.46 -4.67
N MET A 273 -6.19 3.19 -5.06
CA MET A 273 -7.38 3.56 -4.27
C MET A 273 -7.33 2.95 -2.86
N LEU A 274 -7.10 1.64 -2.74
CA LEU A 274 -6.97 0.99 -1.44
C LEU A 274 -5.82 1.56 -0.60
N THR A 275 -4.70 1.94 -1.24
CA THR A 275 -3.58 2.53 -0.52
C THR A 275 -3.95 3.89 0.05
N ILE A 276 -4.58 4.77 -0.74
CA ILE A 276 -5.04 6.08 -0.26
C ILE A 276 -6.08 5.93 0.83
N ALA A 277 -7.05 5.03 0.66
CA ALA A 277 -8.06 4.76 1.68
C ALA A 277 -7.42 4.19 2.98
N THR A 278 -6.35 3.40 2.87
CA THR A 278 -5.58 2.94 4.03
C THR A 278 -4.93 4.13 4.75
N LEU A 279 -4.31 5.04 4.02
CA LEU A 279 -3.73 6.26 4.61
C LEU A 279 -4.81 7.14 5.27
N MET A 280 -6.00 7.26 4.68
CA MET A 280 -7.14 7.98 5.28
C MET A 280 -7.65 7.33 6.56
N ALA A 281 -7.62 6.00 6.63
CA ALA A 281 -8.01 5.26 7.83
C ALA A 281 -6.98 5.36 8.97
N LEU A 282 -5.69 5.56 8.64
CA LEU A 282 -4.60 5.59 9.61
C LEU A 282 -4.19 7.01 10.02
N THR A 283 -4.30 7.98 9.12
CA THR A 283 -3.82 9.35 9.29
C THR A 283 -4.96 10.37 9.28
N ASP A 284 -4.72 11.54 9.87
CA ASP A 284 -5.66 12.66 9.84
C ASP A 284 -5.53 13.54 8.56
N GLY A 285 -4.63 13.17 7.64
CA GLY A 285 -4.32 13.90 6.41
C GLY A 285 -3.30 15.03 6.55
N SER A 286 -2.69 15.22 7.72
CA SER A 286 -1.65 16.23 7.95
C SER A 286 -0.26 15.84 7.46
N LEU A 287 0.02 14.54 7.28
CA LEU A 287 1.32 14.06 6.80
C LEU A 287 1.62 14.58 5.40
N GLN A 288 2.89 14.91 5.14
CA GLN A 288 3.34 15.25 3.79
C GLN A 288 3.58 13.97 2.97
N VAL A 289 3.38 14.06 1.65
CA VAL A 289 3.74 12.99 0.70
C VAL A 289 4.93 13.43 -0.12
N LEU A 290 5.95 12.58 -0.15
CA LEU A 290 7.03 12.67 -1.13
C LEU A 290 6.80 11.61 -2.21
N VAL A 291 6.79 12.03 -3.46
CA VAL A 291 6.73 11.13 -4.61
C VAL A 291 8.09 11.09 -5.27
N ARG A 292 8.72 9.91 -5.20
CA ARG A 292 10.01 9.64 -5.82
C ARG A 292 9.77 9.04 -7.21
N VAL A 293 10.17 9.75 -8.27
CA VAL A 293 10.00 9.34 -9.66
C VAL A 293 11.35 9.17 -10.37
N PRO A 294 11.46 8.34 -11.41
CA PRO A 294 12.65 8.31 -12.27
C PRO A 294 12.97 9.71 -12.81
N VAL A 295 14.25 10.03 -13.00
CA VAL A 295 14.62 11.18 -13.84
C VAL A 295 14.42 10.76 -15.28
N ASP A 296 13.67 11.52 -16.07
CA ASP A 296 13.57 11.31 -17.51
C ASP A 296 14.97 11.50 -18.13
N GLU A 297 15.54 10.43 -18.68
CA GLU A 297 16.86 10.48 -19.36
C GLU A 297 16.78 11.15 -20.76
N GLU A 298 15.60 11.59 -21.21
CA GLU A 298 15.38 12.09 -22.58
C GLU A 298 15.77 13.56 -22.85
N LEU A 299 16.44 14.26 -21.92
CA LEU A 299 16.83 15.66 -22.13
C LEU A 299 18.34 15.96 -22.05
N THR A 300 19.21 14.95 -22.07
CA THR A 300 20.68 15.15 -22.06
C THR A 300 21.39 14.89 -23.39
N GLU A 301 20.68 14.91 -24.52
CA GLU A 301 21.28 15.01 -25.85
C GLU A 301 20.52 16.03 -26.71
N SER A 302 20.90 17.31 -26.60
CA SER A 302 20.68 18.32 -27.65
C SER A 302 21.86 19.28 -27.72
#